data_AF-A0A0A2B0F9-F1
#
_entry.id   AF-A0A0A2B0F9-F1
#
_cell.length_a   1.000
_cell.length_b   1.000
_cell.length_c   1.000
_cell.angle_alpha   90.00
_cell.angle_beta   90.00
_cell.angle_gamma   90.00
#
_symmetry.space_group_name_H-M   'P 1'
#
loop_
_entity.id
_entity.type
_entity.pdbx_description
1 polymer ?
#
loop_
_entity_poly.entity_id
_entity_poly.type
_entity_poly.pdbx_seq_one_letter_code
_entity_poly.pdbx_strand_id
1 'polypeptide(L)' 'MLFDTKEQAEKEAYKFDCEGAHQMGDKWMPCSMHEHNH' A
#
# COMPACT_ATOMS: atom_id res chain seq x y z
N MET A 1 0.24 -4.29 -6.43
CA MET A 1 0.79 -5.52 -5.82
C MET A 1 0.07 -5.74 -4.51
N LEU A 2 -0.22 -7.00 -4.15
CA LEU A 2 -0.93 -7.36 -2.92
C LEU A 2 0.00 -8.15 -2.01
N PHE A 3 0.08 -7.78 -0.74
CA PHE A 3 0.95 -8.36 0.28
C PHE A 3 0.13 -9.04 1.37
N ASP A 4 0.68 -10.03 2.04
CA ASP A 4 -0.02 -10.73 3.12
C ASP A 4 0.09 -9.97 4.46
N THR A 5 1.04 -9.05 4.58
CA THR A 5 1.24 -8.24 5.79
C THR A 5 1.28 -6.75 5.49
N LYS A 6 0.82 -5.96 6.46
CA LYS A 6 0.88 -4.50 6.43
C LYS A 6 2.32 -4.00 6.26
N GLU A 7 3.26 -4.57 7.02
CA GLU A 7 4.66 -4.14 7.02
C GLU A 7 5.32 -4.32 5.64
N GLN A 8 5.05 -5.42 4.94
CA GLN A 8 5.54 -5.61 3.57
C GLN A 8 4.93 -4.60 2.60
N ALA A 9 3.63 -4.31 2.74
CA ALA A 9 2.98 -3.30 1.92
C ALA A 9 3.54 -1.89 2.19
N GLU A 10 3.81 -1.52 3.43
CA GLU A 10 4.40 -0.23 3.79
C GLU A 10 5.83 -0.09 3.27
N LYS A 11 6.64 -1.14 3.38
CA LYS A 11 8.01 -1.15 2.85
C LYS A 11 8.04 -0.93 1.34
N GLU A 12 7.09 -1.52 0.62
CA GLU A 12 6.98 -1.32 -0.82
C GLU A 12 6.36 0.02 -1.18
N ALA A 13 5.49 0.58 -0.34
CA ALA A 13 4.95 1.93 -0.55
C ALA A 13 6.06 2.97 -0.72
N TYR A 14 7.12 2.91 0.09
CA TYR A 14 8.28 3.80 -0.04
C TYR A 14 8.97 3.73 -1.41
N LYS A 15 8.86 2.60 -2.14
CA LYS A 15 9.40 2.50 -3.51
C LYS A 15 8.52 3.19 -4.55
N PHE A 16 7.25 3.41 -4.23
CA PHE A 16 6.29 4.11 -5.07
C PHE A 16 6.18 5.61 -4.72
N ASP A 17 7.15 6.14 -3.96
CA ASP A 17 7.14 7.52 -3.43
C ASP A 17 5.85 7.82 -2.64
N CYS A 18 5.41 6.83 -1.88
CA CYS A 18 4.09 6.80 -1.29
C CYS A 18 4.15 6.18 0.11
N GLU A 19 3.22 6.55 0.99
CA GLU A 19 3.30 6.15 2.40
C GLU A 19 2.10 5.35 2.88
N GLY A 20 2.38 4.43 3.79
CA GLY A 20 1.39 3.57 4.42
C GLY A 20 0.90 2.43 3.54
N ALA A 21 -0.07 1.69 4.07
CA ALA A 21 -0.72 0.59 3.39
C ALA A 21 -2.19 0.54 3.79
N HIS A 22 -3.04 0.09 2.88
CA HIS A 22 -4.45 -0.16 3.16
C HIS A 22 -4.78 -1.64 2.97
N GLN A 23 -5.69 -2.15 3.79
CA GLN A 23 -6.16 -3.52 3.69
C GLN A 23 -7.24 -3.61 2.61
N MET A 24 -7.07 -4.56 1.69
CA MET A 24 -8.00 -4.88 0.61
C MET A 24 -8.37 -6.37 0.72
N GLY A 25 -9.47 -6.66 1.43
CA GLY A 25 -9.85 -8.02 1.80
C GLY A 25 -8.86 -8.63 2.80
N ASP A 26 -8.33 -9.83 2.49
CA ASP A 26 -7.32 -10.50 3.32
C ASP A 26 -5.88 -10.05 3.03
N LYS A 27 -5.68 -9.14 2.07
CA LYS A 27 -4.37 -8.69 1.62
C LYS A 27 -4.19 -7.19 1.86
N TRP A 28 -2.94 -6.74 1.75
CA TRP A 28 -2.51 -5.36 1.93
C TRP A 28 -1.98 -4.80 0.64
N MET A 29 -2.37 -3.57 0.31
CA MET A 29 -1.79 -2.83 -0.80
C MET A 29 -0.87 -1.73 -0.28
N PRO A 30 0.26 -1.48 -0.97
CA PRO A 30 1.11 -0.34 -0.70
C PRO A 30 0.33 0.93 -1.06
N CYS A 31 0.70 2.06 -0.45
CA CYS A 31 -0.03 3.33 -0.51
C CYS A 31 -1.32 3.34 0.30
N SER A 32 -1.36 4.14 1.36
CA SER A 32 -2.61 4.39 2.10
C SER A 32 -3.61 5.24 1.33
N MET A 33 -3.12 6.12 0.45
CA MET A 33 -3.94 6.88 -0.49
C MET A 33 -3.56 6.52 -1.92
N HIS A 34 -4.57 6.12 -2.70
CA HIS A 34 -4.48 6.33 -4.13
C HIS A 34 -4.70 7.83 -4.32
N GLU A 35 -3.66 8.60 -4.66
CA GLU A 35 -3.88 9.93 -5.23
C GLU A 35 -4.64 9.74 -6.54
N HIS A 36 -5.98 9.71 -6.46
CA HIS A 36 -6.84 9.94 -7.61
C HIS A 36 -6.67 11.43 -7.95
N ASN A 37 -5.63 11.72 -8.73
CA ASN A 37 -5.53 12.99 -9.43
C ASN A 37 -6.70 13.03 -10.43
N HIS A 38 -7.76 13.75 -10.06
CA HIS A 38 -8.95 14.00 -10.87
C HIS A 38 -8.71 15.12 -11.90
#